data_AF-A0A3D3ABG5-F1
#
_entry.id   AF-A0A3D3ABG5-F1
#
_cell.length_a   1.000
_cell.length_b   1.000
_cell.length_c   1.000
_cell.angle_alpha   90.00
_cell.angle_beta   90.00
_cell.angle_gamma   90.00
#
_symmetry.space_group_name_H-M   'P 1'
#
loop_
_entity.id
_entity.type
_entity.pdbx_description
1 polymer ?
#
loop_
_entity_poly.entity_id
_entity_poly.type
_entity_poly.pdbx_seq_one_letter_code
_entity_poly.pdbx_strand_id
1 'polypeptide(L)' 'MTQAFVFPGQGSQAVGMGHALAEAYPEARAVFAA' A
#
# COMPACT_ATOMS: atom_id res chain seq x y z
N MET A 1 5.90 -25.33 -3.75
CA MET A 1 6.57 -24.02 -3.90
C MET A 1 6.18 -23.18 -2.70
N THR A 2 7.12 -22.57 -1.97
CA THR A 2 6.81 -21.79 -0.75
C THR A 2 7.18 -20.34 -0.99
N GLN A 3 6.26 -19.42 -0.66
CA GLN A 3 6.45 -17.96 -0.82
C GLN A 3 6.27 -17.27 0.53
N ALA A 4 6.99 -16.17 0.74
CA ALA A 4 6.86 -15.31 1.91
C ALA A 4 6.69 -13.86 1.47
N PHE A 5 5.77 -13.14 2.11
CA PHE A 5 5.58 -11.71 1.94
C PHE A 5 6.31 -10.96 3.05
N VAL A 6 7.16 -10.00 2.69
CA VAL A 6 7.87 -9.14 3.63
C VAL A 6 7.43 -7.70 3.42
N PHE A 7 7.22 -6.99 4.53
CA PHE A 7 6.72 -5.62 4.51
C PHE A 7 7.84 -4.66 4.93
N PRO A 8 8.07 -3.57 4.18
CA PRO A 8 9.17 -2.66 4.45
C PRO A 8 8.95 -1.87 5.75
N GLY A 9 10.06 -1.50 6.39
CA GLY A 9 10.06 -0.67 7.60
C GLY A 9 10.08 0.84 7.30
N GLN A 10 10.30 1.62 8.37
CA GLN A 10 10.44 3.06 8.31
C GLN A 10 11.64 3.49 7.43
N GLY A 11 11.51 4.63 6.76
CA GLY A 11 12.53 5.17 5.84
C GLY A 11 12.27 4.84 4.37
N SER A 12 11.30 3.97 4.07
CA SER A 12 10.89 3.60 2.70
C SER A 12 9.78 4.50 2.11
N GLN A 13 9.25 5.43 2.90
CA GLN A 13 8.14 6.28 2.47
C GLN A 13 8.56 7.32 1.43
N ALA A 14 7.62 7.66 0.54
CA ALA A 14 7.75 8.75 -0.43
C ALA A 14 6.49 9.62 -0.42
N VAL A 15 6.63 10.89 -0.82
CA VAL A 15 5.47 11.79 -0.96
C VAL A 15 4.52 11.21 -2.02
N GLY A 16 3.25 11.03 -1.66
CA GLY A 16 2.22 10.48 -2.56
C GLY A 16 2.16 8.95 -2.65
N MET A 17 2.91 8.21 -1.83
CA MET A 17 2.82 6.74 -1.79
C MET A 17 1.36 6.27 -1.55
N GLY A 18 0.96 5.19 -2.22
CA GLY A 18 -0.38 4.60 -2.07
C GLY A 18 -1.50 5.32 -2.83
N HIS A 19 -1.30 6.55 -3.31
CA HIS A 19 -2.33 7.32 -4.03
C HIS A 19 -2.83 6.60 -5.29
N ALA A 20 -1.92 6.16 -6.15
CA ALA A 20 -2.30 5.46 -7.39
C ALA A 20 -3.06 4.16 -7.11
N LEU A 21 -2.77 3.47 -6.00
CA LEU A 21 -3.49 2.27 -5.61
C LEU A 21 -4.90 2.60 -5.11
N ALA A 22 -5.06 3.64 -4.30
CA ALA A 22 -6.36 4.10 -3.82
C ALA A 22 -7.28 4.56 -4.96
N GLU A 23 -6.72 5.20 -5.99
CA GLU A 23 -7.50 5.62 -7.17
C GLU A 23 -7.96 4.42 -8.01
N ALA A 24 -7.08 3.44 -8.22
CA ALA A 24 -7.36 2.31 -9.10
C ALA A 24 -8.23 1.22 -8.47
N TYR A 25 -8.15 1.01 -7.15
CA TYR A 25 -8.75 -0.16 -6.49
C TYR A 25 -9.67 0.25 -5.32
N PRO A 26 -10.97 -0.11 -5.36
CA PRO A 26 -11.91 0.19 -4.28
C PRO A 26 -11.48 -0.35 -2.91
N GLU A 27 -10.84 -1.52 -2.86
CA GLU A 27 -10.35 -2.15 -1.64
C GLU A 27 -9.20 -1.36 -1.02
N ALA A 28 -8.26 -0.90 -1.86
CA ALA A 28 -7.17 -0.04 -1.41
C ALA A 28 -7.71 1.31 -0.92
N ARG A 29 -8.68 1.90 -1.62
CA ARG A 29 -9.36 3.13 -1.20
C ARG A 29 -10.01 3.00 0.18
N ALA A 30 -10.67 1.88 0.46
CA ALA A 30 -11.33 1.63 1.73
C ALA A 30 -10.35 1.63 2.92
N VAL A 31 -9.09 1.23 2.73
CA VAL A 31 -8.07 1.26 3.79
C VAL A 31 -7.74 2.69 4.24
N PHE A 32 -7.87 3.68 3.36
CA PHE A 32 -7.57 5.09 3.67
C PHE A 32 -8.76 5.88 4.24
N ALA A 33 -9.97 5.32 4.23
CA ALA A 33 -11.22 6.05 4.49
C ALA A 33 -11.65 6.10 5.98
N ALA A 34 -10.71 6.35 6.90
CA ALA A 34 -10.93 6.34 8.35
C ALA A 34 -12.23 7.03 8.83
#